data_AF-A0A535ZNP7-F1
#
_entry.id   AF-A0A535ZNP7-F1
#
_cell.length_a   1.000
_cell.length_b   1.000
_cell.length_c   1.000
_cell.angle_alpha   90.00
_cell.angle_beta   90.00
_cell.angle_gamma   90.00
#
_symmetry.space_group_name_H-M   'P 1'
#
loop_
_entity.id
_entity.type
_entity.pdbx_description
1 polymer ?
#
loop_
_entity_poly.entity_id
_entity_poly.type
_entity_poly.pdbx_seq_one_letter_code
_entity_poly.pdbx_strand_id
1 'polypeptide(L)' 'MHLAELIRRLVERLIRSERGQGMVEYALILVLIAVVVIVLLIVLGNQVQNVFCNISGAMGQ' A
#
# COMPACT_ATOMS: atom_id res chain seq x y z
N MET A 1 9.82 3.52 48.26
CA MET A 1 9.54 4.06 46.91
C MET A 1 9.96 3.03 45.85
N HIS A 2 9.09 2.06 45.56
CA HIS A 2 9.35 1.01 44.55
C HIS A 2 8.07 0.69 43.76
N LEU A 3 6.91 0.78 44.43
CA LEU A 3 5.60 0.60 43.81
C LEU A 3 5.27 1.65 42.73
N ALA A 4 5.65 2.91 42.94
CA ALA A 4 5.43 3.98 41.97
C ALA A 4 6.19 3.74 40.65
N GLU A 5 7.37 3.13 40.70
CA GLU A 5 8.16 2.78 39.51
C GLU A 5 7.58 1.57 38.77
N LEU A 6 7.01 0.60 39.49
CA LEU A 6 6.32 -0.54 38.88
C LEU A 6 5.07 -0.09 38.12
N ILE A 7 4.27 0.81 38.71
CA ILE A 7 3.11 1.40 38.05
C ILE A 7 3.54 2.17 36.79
N ARG A 8 4.58 3.01 36.90
CA ARG A 8 5.10 3.78 35.77
C ARG A 8 5.62 2.89 34.63
N ARG A 9 6.32 1.80 34.95
CA ARG A 9 6.82 0.81 33.98
C ARG A 9 5.69 0.04 33.28
N LEU A 10 4.60 -0.26 33.97
CA LEU A 10 3.45 -0.95 33.38
C LEU A 10 2.67 -0.01 32.44
N VAL A 11 2.46 1.24 32.85
CA VAL A 11 1.80 2.27 32.03
C VAL A 11 2.60 2.55 30.74
N GLU A 12 3.92 2.63 30.81
CA GLU A 12 4.77 2.81 29.62
C GLU A 12 4.72 1.61 28.65
N ARG A 13 4.58 0.38 29.16
CA ARG A 13 4.42 -0.81 28.32
C ARG A 13 3.07 -0.84 27.61
N LEU A 14 2.01 -0.46 28.31
CA LEU A 14 0.67 -0.37 27.71
C LEU A 14 0.62 0.71 26.62
N ILE A 15 1.18 1.90 26.86
CA ILE A 15 1.15 3.02 25.89
C ILE A 15 2.09 2.80 24.68
N ARG A 16 3.20 2.05 24.84
CA ARG A 16 4.11 1.74 23.71
C ARG A 16 3.58 0.67 22.77
N SER A 17 2.65 -0.18 23.20
CA SER A 17 2.21 -1.33 22.40
C SER A 17 1.31 -0.96 21.21
N GLU A 18 0.71 0.24 21.19
CA GLU A 18 -0.36 0.55 20.22
C GLU A 18 0.06 1.52 19.10
N ARG A 19 1.18 2.24 19.22
CA ARG A 19 1.55 3.29 18.24
C ARG A 19 2.26 2.76 16.98
N GLY A 20 2.79 1.55 17.01
CA GLY A 20 3.52 0.93 15.89
C GLY A 20 2.70 -0.07 15.07
N GLN A 21 1.62 -0.63 15.64
CA GLN A 21 0.83 -1.67 14.99
C GLN A 21 0.03 -1.12 13.80
N GLY A 22 -0.55 0.09 13.94
CA GLY A 22 -1.29 0.73 12.85
C GLY A 22 -0.44 1.10 11.64
N MET A 23 0.82 1.55 11.82
CA MET A 23 1.67 1.95 10.70
C MET A 23 2.03 0.79 9.77
N VAL A 24 2.25 -0.40 10.34
CA VAL A 24 2.54 -1.61 9.55
C VAL A 24 1.31 -2.08 8.80
N GLU A 25 0.13 -2.04 9.41
CA GLU A 25 -1.13 -2.41 8.76
C GLU A 25 -1.45 -1.51 7.56
N TYR A 26 -1.31 -0.18 7.71
CA TYR A 26 -1.49 0.75 6.57
C TYR A 26 -0.44 0.55 5.48
N ALA A 27 0.82 0.25 5.84
CA ALA A 27 1.86 -0.03 4.86
C ALA A 27 1.56 -1.30 4.05
N LEU A 28 1.05 -2.36 4.69
CA LEU A 28 0.66 -3.60 4.00
C LEU A 28 -0.52 -3.38 3.05
N ILE A 29 -1.52 -2.59 3.44
CA ILE A 29 -2.63 -2.21 2.55
C ILE A 29 -2.13 -1.39 1.35
N LEU A 30 -1.23 -0.43 1.57
CA LEU A 30 -0.64 0.37 0.50
C LEU A 30 0.14 -0.48 -0.51
N VAL A 31 0.91 -1.47 -0.04
CA VAL A 31 1.63 -2.41 -0.92
C VAL A 31 0.65 -3.24 -1.74
N LEU A 32 -0.43 -3.74 -1.13
CA LEU A 32 -1.47 -4.50 -1.84
C LEU A 32 -2.11 -3.66 -2.96
N ILE A 33 -2.47 -2.41 -2.65
CA ILE A 33 -3.04 -1.48 -3.65
C ILE A 33 -2.03 -1.23 -4.77
N ALA A 34 -0.76 -1.02 -4.46
CA ALA A 34 0.28 -0.79 -5.47
C ALA A 34 0.41 -1.95 -6.44
N VAL A 35 0.41 -3.20 -5.95
CA VAL A 35 0.45 -4.39 -6.81
C VAL A 35 -0.76 -4.46 -7.74
N VAL A 36 -1.97 -4.21 -7.22
CA VAL A 36 -3.20 -4.18 -8.03
C VAL A 36 -3.12 -3.11 -9.12
N VAL A 37 -2.67 -1.90 -8.78
CA VAL A 37 -2.54 -0.79 -9.73
C VAL A 37 -1.54 -1.13 -10.84
N ILE A 38 -0.41 -1.75 -10.52
CA ILE A 38 0.58 -2.17 -11.53
C ILE A 38 -0.04 -3.15 -12.53
N VAL A 39 -0.77 -4.16 -12.05
CA VAL A 39 -1.45 -5.14 -12.93
C VAL A 39 -2.45 -4.44 -13.84
N LEU A 40 -3.25 -3.51 -13.30
CA LEU A 40 -4.22 -2.74 -14.09
C LEU A 40 -3.53 -1.89 -15.17
N LEU A 41 -2.42 -1.22 -14.84
CA LEU A 41 -1.69 -0.39 -15.80
C LEU A 41 -1.07 -1.23 -16.93
N ILE A 42 -0.60 -2.45 -16.65
CA ILE A 42 -0.09 -3.36 -17.68
C ILE A 42 -1.21 -3.74 -18.66
N VAL A 43 -2.37 -4.14 -18.14
CA VAL A 43 -3.53 -4.51 -18.98
C VAL A 43 -4.01 -3.31 -19.81
N LEU A 44 -4.16 -2.14 -19.17
CA LEU A 44 -4.56 -0.91 -19.87
C LEU A 44 -3.55 -0.51 -20.93
N GLY A 45 -2.25 -0.62 -20.65
CA GLY A 45 -1.18 -0.33 -21.62
C GLY A 45 -1.31 -1.18 -22.88
N ASN A 46 -1.52 -2.50 -22.73
CA ASN A 46 -1.73 -3.39 -23.87
C ASN A 46 -2.99 -3.03 -24.66
N GLN A 47 -4.08 -2.69 -23.99
CA GLN A 47 -5.33 -2.29 -24.66
C GLN A 47 -5.16 -1.00 -25.46
N VAL A 48 -4.48 0.01 -24.88
CA VAL A 48 -4.19 1.28 -25.56
C VAL A 48 -3.28 1.05 -26.76
N GLN A 49 -2.26 0.21 -26.64
CA GLN A 49 -1.38 -0.16 -27.75
C GLN A 49 -2.17 -0.79 -28.90
N ASN A 50 -3.06 -1.74 -28.61
CA ASN A 50 -3.90 -2.39 -29.61
C ASN A 50 -4.79 -1.39 -30.35
N VAL A 51 -5.43 -0.46 -29.61
CA VAL A 51 -6.26 0.59 -30.22
C VAL A 51 -5.42 1.51 -31.11
N PHE A 52 -4.23 1.90 -30.65
CA PHE A 52 -3.32 2.74 -31.43
C PHE A 52 -2.89 2.04 -32.73
N CYS A 53 -2.50 0.77 -32.67
CA CYS A 53 -2.14 -0.03 -33.84
C CYS A 53 -3.30 -0.15 -34.84
N ASN A 54 -4.53 -0.36 -34.36
CA ASN A 54 -5.71 -0.44 -35.23
C ASN A 54 -5.95 0.88 -35.98
N ILE A 55 -5.84 2.02 -35.29
CA ILE A 55 -6.02 3.33 -35.91
C ILE A 55 -4.89 3.61 -36.91
N SER A 56 -3.62 3.37 -36.54
CA SER A 56 -2.49 3.57 -37.45
C SER A 56 -2.58 2.68 -38.70
N GLY A 57 -3.03 1.42 -38.54
CA GLY A 57 -3.25 0.52 -39.67
C GLY A 57 -4.36 1.01 -40.60
N ALA A 58 -5.44 1.56 -40.06
CA ALA A 58 -6.54 2.12 -40.85
C ALA A 58 -6.17 3.44 -41.56
N MET A 59 -5.23 4.22 -41.02
CA MET A 59 -4.75 5.47 -41.64
C MET A 59 -3.64 5.26 -42.67
N GLY A 60 -2.92 4.13 -42.60
CA GLY A 60 -1.84 3.78 -43.53
C GLY A 60 -2.29 3.01 -44.77
N GLN A 61 -3.58 2.66 -44.87
CA GLN A 61 -4.22 2.09 -46.04
C GLN A 61 -4.96 3.15 -46.85
#